data_AF-A0A182ET19-F1
#
_entry.id   AF-A0A182ET19-F1
#
_cell.length_a   1.000
_cell.length_b   1.000
_cell.length_c   1.000
_cell.angle_alpha   90.00
_cell.angle_beta   90.00
_cell.angle_gamma   90.00
#
_symmetry.space_group_name_H-M   'P 1'
#
loop_
_entity.id
_entity.type
_entity.pdbx_description
1 polymer ?
#
loop_
_entity_poly.entity_id
_entity_poly.type
_entity_poly.pdbx_seq_one_letter_code
_entity_poly.pdbx_strand_id
1 'polypeptide(L)'
;MAENYAMKLKSESGISLHEHQIHGVKRILQWHDEKHGGIIADEMGLGKTCQAVGSIVCLLNDNKAGRHMIVCPLSVLQHWQNELFRFGLGKLRIIVYIGNADARKIIRKKLQNSEDWNVLVTTYEMVISDEQYFDRSWSSLFVDEAHRLKSSKSILHEIIRKMSVEFMVLITGTPVQNNINELYSLLSLIDVNRFSLLEEKEFVAKYRNTYDSKNFA
;
A
#
# COMPACT_ATOMS: atom_id res chain seq x y z
N MET A 1 -16.96 -0.29 -11.20
CA MET A 1 -16.00 -1.37 -10.86
C MET A 1 -16.17 -1.89 -9.44
N ALA A 2 -16.04 -1.04 -8.42
CA ALA A 2 -16.17 -1.43 -7.01
C ALA A 2 -17.53 -2.07 -6.64
N GLU A 3 -18.64 -1.55 -7.16
CA GLU A 3 -19.98 -2.13 -6.93
C GLU A 3 -20.11 -3.51 -7.55
N ASN A 4 -19.64 -3.70 -8.78
CA ASN A 4 -19.61 -5.01 -9.43
C ASN A 4 -18.76 -6.00 -8.64
N TYR A 5 -17.62 -5.56 -8.10
CA TYR A 5 -16.81 -6.37 -7.20
C TYR A 5 -17.58 -6.75 -5.92
N ALA A 6 -18.24 -5.79 -5.27
CA ALA A 6 -19.02 -6.06 -4.06
C ALA A 6 -20.19 -7.02 -4.30
N MET A 7 -20.91 -6.86 -5.42
CA MET A 7 -21.97 -7.78 -5.83
C MET A 7 -21.41 -9.18 -6.08
N LYS A 8 -20.28 -9.28 -6.79
CA LYS A 8 -19.62 -10.54 -7.10
C LYS A 8 -19.11 -11.26 -5.84
N LEU A 9 -18.54 -10.52 -4.90
CA LEU A 9 -18.12 -11.02 -3.58
C LEU A 9 -19.30 -11.62 -2.80
N LYS A 10 -20.44 -10.93 -2.83
CA LYS A 10 -21.66 -11.41 -2.19
C LYS A 10 -22.20 -12.68 -2.85
N SER A 11 -22.19 -12.76 -4.19
CA SER A 11 -22.71 -13.93 -4.91
C SER A 11 -21.82 -15.16 -4.81
N GLU A 12 -20.49 -15.00 -4.89
CA GLU A 12 -19.55 -16.13 -4.96
C GLU A 12 -19.08 -16.61 -3.58
N SER A 13 -19.00 -15.71 -2.60
CA SER A 13 -18.45 -16.03 -1.27
C SER A 13 -19.44 -15.80 -0.12
N GLY A 14 -20.62 -15.25 -0.39
CA GLY A 14 -21.60 -14.88 0.63
C GLY A 14 -21.18 -13.67 1.50
N ILE A 15 -20.05 -13.04 1.19
CA ILE A 15 -19.49 -11.94 1.98
C ILE A 15 -20.03 -10.61 1.46
N SER A 16 -20.58 -9.79 2.34
CA SER A 16 -21.04 -8.44 2.02
C SER A 16 -20.10 -7.40 2.60
N LEU A 17 -19.66 -6.45 1.79
CA LEU A 17 -18.93 -5.27 2.26
C LEU A 17 -19.90 -4.24 2.83
N HIS A 18 -19.45 -3.54 3.87
CA HIS A 18 -20.16 -2.37 4.36
C HIS A 18 -20.06 -1.21 3.36
N GLU A 19 -21.01 -0.27 3.41
CA GLU A 19 -21.08 0.86 2.48
C GLU A 19 -19.79 1.71 2.49
N HIS A 20 -19.23 1.98 3.69
CA HIS A 20 -17.97 2.71 3.83
C HIS A 20 -16.78 1.96 3.21
N GLN A 21 -16.79 0.63 3.22
CA GLN A 21 -15.76 -0.19 2.59
C GLN A 21 -15.86 -0.12 1.07
N ILE A 22 -17.08 -0.14 0.52
CA ILE A 22 -17.31 0.05 -0.92
C ILE A 22 -16.84 1.43 -1.34
N HIS A 23 -17.13 2.47 -0.54
CA HIS A 23 -16.62 3.82 -0.77
C HIS A 23 -15.08 3.85 -0.75
N GLY A 24 -14.44 3.20 0.23
CA GLY A 24 -12.98 3.08 0.29
C GLY A 24 -12.39 2.48 -0.98
N VAL A 25 -12.94 1.36 -1.48
CA VAL A 25 -12.52 0.76 -2.76
C VAL A 25 -12.70 1.73 -3.93
N LYS A 26 -13.85 2.42 -4.01
CA LYS A 26 -14.09 3.43 -5.06
C LYS A 26 -13.04 4.54 -5.02
N ARG A 27 -12.70 5.03 -3.83
CA ARG A 27 -11.72 6.11 -3.66
C ARG A 27 -10.32 5.69 -4.07
N ILE A 28 -9.90 4.47 -3.72
CA ILE A 28 -8.60 3.92 -4.14
C ILE A 28 -8.52 3.82 -5.67
N LEU A 29 -9.58 3.32 -6.31
CA LEU A 29 -9.63 3.24 -7.78
C LEU A 29 -9.64 4.62 -8.44
N GLN A 30 -10.34 5.59 -7.85
CA GLN A 30 -10.32 6.97 -8.33
C GLN A 30 -8.90 7.57 -8.30
N TRP A 31 -8.14 7.37 -7.23
CA TRP A 31 -6.76 7.86 -7.14
C TRP A 31 -5.86 7.24 -8.24
N HIS A 32 -6.05 5.95 -8.50
CA HIS A 32 -5.37 5.27 -9.60
C HIS A 32 -5.70 5.90 -10.96
N ASP A 33 -6.97 6.17 -11.24
CA ASP A 33 -7.40 6.83 -12.49
C ASP A 33 -6.86 8.26 -12.62
N GLU A 34 -6.75 8.98 -11.49
CA GLU A 34 -6.17 10.31 -11.37
C GLU A 34 -4.63 10.31 -11.36
N LYS A 35 -4.00 9.12 -11.45
CA LYS A 35 -2.53 8.92 -11.51
C LYS A 35 -1.76 9.47 -10.31
N HIS A 36 -2.34 9.36 -9.11
CA HIS A 36 -1.64 9.66 -7.87
C HIS A 36 -1.93 8.61 -6.80
N GLY A 37 -1.03 8.44 -5.83
CA GLY A 37 -1.25 7.56 -4.69
C GLY A 37 -2.17 8.18 -3.62
N GLY A 38 -2.40 7.45 -2.52
CA GLY A 38 -3.24 7.95 -1.44
C GLY A 38 -2.95 7.32 -0.08
N ILE A 39 -3.52 7.93 0.96
CA ILE A 39 -3.40 7.47 2.34
C ILE A 39 -4.79 7.06 2.85
N ILE A 40 -4.92 5.81 3.27
CA ILE A 40 -6.10 5.30 3.99
C ILE A 40 -5.81 5.45 5.48
N ALA A 41 -6.53 6.37 6.10
CA ALA A 41 -6.29 6.86 7.46
C ALA A 41 -7.42 6.52 8.44
N ASP A 42 -8.33 5.61 8.06
CA ASP A 42 -9.48 5.22 8.86
C ASP A 42 -9.08 4.61 10.21
N GLU A 43 -9.96 4.68 11.20
CA GLU A 43 -9.78 4.03 12.50
C GLU A 43 -9.47 2.52 12.38
N MET A 44 -8.77 1.99 13.38
CA MET A 44 -8.49 0.56 13.47
C MET A 44 -9.80 -0.24 13.54
N GLY A 45 -9.87 -1.34 12.80
CA GLY A 45 -11.07 -2.19 12.76
C GLY A 45 -12.10 -1.84 11.69
N LEU A 46 -11.97 -0.72 10.95
CA LEU A 46 -12.92 -0.35 9.88
C LEU A 46 -12.78 -1.15 8.57
N GLY A 47 -11.83 -2.09 8.50
CA GLY A 47 -11.63 -2.98 7.36
C GLY A 47 -10.77 -2.38 6.24
N LYS A 48 -9.76 -1.56 6.57
CA LYS A 48 -8.80 -1.03 5.59
C LYS A 48 -8.16 -2.13 4.73
N THR A 49 -7.84 -3.27 5.35
CA THR A 49 -7.29 -4.45 4.66
C THR A 49 -8.23 -4.96 3.57
N CYS A 50 -9.53 -5.12 3.86
CA CYS A 50 -10.47 -5.62 2.86
C CYS A 50 -10.72 -4.62 1.73
N GLN A 51 -10.66 -3.31 2.01
CA GLN A 51 -10.69 -2.26 0.99
C GLN A 51 -9.48 -2.35 0.05
N ALA A 52 -8.28 -2.55 0.61
CA ALA A 52 -7.05 -2.71 -0.16
C ALA A 52 -7.10 -3.97 -1.05
N VAL A 53 -7.49 -5.13 -0.49
CA VAL A 53 -7.64 -6.37 -1.25
C VAL A 53 -8.67 -6.22 -2.36
N GLY A 54 -9.84 -5.63 -2.07
CA GLY A 54 -10.87 -5.39 -3.07
C GLY A 54 -10.41 -4.49 -4.22
N SER A 55 -9.57 -3.51 -3.90
CA SER A 55 -8.97 -2.63 -4.90
C SER A 55 -7.99 -3.37 -5.79
N ILE A 56 -7.13 -4.23 -5.23
CA ILE A 56 -6.22 -5.11 -6.00
C ILE A 56 -7.02 -6.00 -6.96
N VAL A 57 -8.12 -6.62 -6.48
CA VAL A 57 -8.98 -7.47 -7.32
C VAL A 57 -9.61 -6.68 -8.46
N CYS A 58 -9.98 -5.42 -8.24
CA CYS A 58 -10.51 -4.53 -9.27
C CYS A 58 -9.42 -4.19 -10.31
N LEU A 59 -8.25 -3.73 -9.86
CA LEU A 59 -7.12 -3.39 -10.73
C LEU A 59 -6.66 -4.56 -11.61
N LEU A 60 -6.68 -5.79 -11.08
CA LEU A 60 -6.35 -6.99 -11.85
C LEU A 60 -7.37 -7.34 -12.95
N ASN A 61 -8.61 -6.87 -12.86
CA ASN A 61 -9.58 -7.07 -13.94
C ASN A 61 -9.26 -6.19 -15.14
N ASP A 62 -8.71 -5.00 -14.90
CA ASP A 62 -8.30 -4.06 -15.95
C ASP A 62 -6.94 -4.44 -16.53
N ASN A 63 -5.98 -4.76 -15.65
CA ASN A 63 -4.64 -5.19 -16.03
C ASN A 63 -4.32 -6.56 -15.45
N LYS A 64 -4.64 -7.61 -16.21
CA LYS A 64 -4.40 -9.02 -15.80
C LYS A 64 -2.93 -9.36 -15.58
N ALA A 65 -2.01 -8.61 -16.18
CA ALA A 65 -0.56 -8.79 -16.03
C ALA A 65 0.02 -7.98 -14.86
N GLY A 66 -0.80 -7.16 -14.19
CA GLY A 66 -0.38 -6.28 -13.11
C GLY A 66 0.25 -7.04 -11.94
N ARG A 67 1.33 -6.46 -11.40
CA ARG A 67 2.03 -6.97 -10.21
C ARG A 67 1.77 -6.03 -9.05
N HIS A 68 1.25 -6.58 -7.96
CA HIS A 68 0.91 -5.83 -6.77
C HIS A 68 1.76 -6.29 -5.60
N MET A 69 2.37 -5.35 -4.88
CA MET A 69 3.18 -5.62 -3.71
C MET A 69 2.46 -5.12 -2.46
N ILE A 70 2.51 -5.93 -1.39
CA ILE A 70 2.05 -5.57 -0.07
C ILE A 70 3.23 -5.66 0.88
N VAL A 71 3.53 -4.56 1.56
CA VAL A 71 4.55 -4.48 2.61
C VAL A 71 3.83 -4.24 3.93
N CYS A 72 3.99 -5.15 4.88
CA CYS A 72 3.30 -5.09 6.16
C CYS A 72 4.22 -5.54 7.31
N PRO A 73 3.91 -5.20 8.57
CA PRO A 73 4.59 -5.79 9.72
C PRO A 73 4.46 -7.32 9.73
N LEU A 74 5.51 -8.01 10.18
CA LEU A 74 5.50 -9.48 10.26
C LEU A 74 4.32 -10.02 11.08
N SER A 75 3.91 -9.29 12.13
CA SER A 75 2.80 -9.67 13.02
C SER A 75 1.44 -9.73 12.33
N VAL A 76 1.22 -8.95 11.26
CA VAL A 76 -0.06 -8.90 10.53
C VAL A 76 -0.02 -9.62 9.18
N LEU A 77 1.13 -10.18 8.81
CA LEU A 77 1.30 -10.85 7.53
C LEU A 77 0.34 -12.05 7.36
N GLN A 78 0.10 -12.83 8.43
CA GLN A 78 -0.88 -13.91 8.38
C GLN A 78 -2.31 -13.40 8.19
N HIS A 79 -2.63 -12.25 8.79
CA HIS A 79 -3.92 -11.60 8.60
C HIS A 79 -4.09 -11.18 7.13
N TRP A 80 -3.08 -10.55 6.53
CA TRP A 80 -3.08 -10.22 5.10
C TRP A 80 -3.30 -11.43 4.20
N GLN A 81 -2.63 -12.55 4.46
CA GLN A 81 -2.83 -13.79 3.69
C GLN A 81 -4.29 -14.28 3.77
N ASN A 82 -4.87 -14.28 4.98
CA ASN A 82 -6.25 -14.71 5.18
C ASN A 82 -7.24 -13.80 4.45
N GLU A 83 -7.02 -12.49 4.51
CA GLU A 83 -7.87 -11.50 3.84
C GLU A 83 -7.74 -11.57 2.32
N LEU A 84 -6.52 -11.75 1.79
CA LEU A 84 -6.29 -11.98 0.36
C LEU A 84 -7.00 -13.24 -0.14
N PHE A 85 -7.01 -14.32 0.65
CA PHE A 85 -7.75 -15.52 0.30
C PHE A 85 -9.27 -15.29 0.35
N ARG A 86 -9.74 -14.62 1.40
CA ARG A 86 -11.17 -14.40 1.68
C ARG A 86 -11.83 -13.40 0.73
N PHE A 87 -11.15 -12.31 0.39
CA PHE A 87 -11.66 -11.22 -0.44
C PHE A 87 -11.11 -11.26 -1.87
N GLY A 88 -10.16 -12.14 -2.16
CA GLY A 88 -9.52 -12.27 -3.47
C GLY A 88 -10.35 -12.95 -4.57
N LEU A 89 -11.54 -13.48 -4.25
CA LEU A 89 -12.43 -14.17 -5.20
C LEU A 89 -11.75 -15.32 -5.98
N GLY A 90 -10.75 -15.97 -5.38
CA GLY A 90 -9.95 -17.00 -6.07
C GLY A 90 -9.12 -16.51 -7.25
N LYS A 91 -9.06 -15.19 -7.50
CA LYS A 91 -8.31 -14.58 -8.62
C LYS A 91 -6.85 -14.29 -8.28
N LEU A 92 -6.54 -14.20 -6.99
CA LEU A 92 -5.22 -13.79 -6.51
C LEU A 92 -4.29 -15.00 -6.44
N ARG A 93 -3.15 -14.88 -7.10
CA ARG A 93 -2.05 -15.85 -7.03
C ARG A 93 -0.93 -15.22 -6.22
N ILE A 94 -0.87 -15.63 -4.96
CA ILE A 94 -0.11 -14.94 -3.92
C ILE A 94 1.24 -15.62 -3.73
N ILE A 95 2.30 -14.81 -3.64
CA ILE A 95 3.62 -15.24 -3.16
C ILE A 95 3.92 -14.49 -1.86
N VAL A 96 4.27 -15.24 -0.83
CA VAL A 96 4.73 -14.66 0.44
C VAL A 96 6.26 -14.73 0.46
N TYR A 97 6.89 -13.57 0.58
CA TYR A 97 8.34 -13.43 0.61
C TYR A 97 8.81 -13.24 2.05
N ILE A 98 9.05 -14.35 2.77
CA ILE A 98 9.61 -14.36 4.12
C ILE A 98 10.48 -15.60 4.30
N GLY A 99 11.16 -15.67 5.45
CA GLY A 99 11.88 -16.86 5.89
C GLY A 99 13.40 -16.67 5.89
N ASN A 100 14.10 -17.76 6.18
CA ASN A 100 15.56 -17.77 6.21
C ASN A 100 16.16 -17.68 4.79
N ALA A 101 17.48 -17.57 4.70
CA ALA A 101 18.19 -17.40 3.43
C ALA A 101 17.85 -18.49 2.40
N ASP A 102 17.73 -19.76 2.83
CA ASP A 102 17.46 -20.87 1.91
C ASP A 102 16.01 -20.90 1.42
N ALA A 103 15.04 -20.61 2.29
CA ALA A 103 13.65 -20.43 1.90
C ALA A 103 13.52 -19.29 0.88
N ARG A 104 14.18 -18.15 1.12
CA ARG A 104 14.17 -17.00 0.21
C ARG A 104 14.82 -17.31 -1.14
N LYS A 105 15.88 -18.13 -1.19
CA LYS A 105 16.46 -18.59 -2.48
C LYS A 105 15.44 -19.34 -3.33
N ILE A 106 14.61 -20.19 -2.73
CA ILE A 106 13.56 -20.94 -3.43
C ILE A 106 12.49 -19.96 -3.96
N ILE A 107 12.06 -19.01 -3.12
CA ILE A 107 11.05 -18.01 -3.51
C ILE A 107 11.57 -17.13 -4.66
N ARG A 108 12.83 -16.68 -4.61
CA ARG A 108 13.47 -15.89 -5.68
C ARG A 108 13.47 -16.65 -7.01
N LYS A 109 13.82 -17.95 -7.00
CA LYS A 109 13.76 -18.79 -8.21
C LYS A 109 12.34 -18.85 -8.76
N LYS A 110 11.32 -18.98 -7.90
CA LYS A 110 9.91 -18.94 -8.32
C LYS A 110 9.53 -17.60 -8.95
N LEU A 111 9.98 -16.48 -8.36
CA LEU A 111 9.70 -15.12 -8.88
C LEU A 111 10.35 -14.82 -10.23
N GLN A 112 11.44 -15.51 -10.56
CA GLN A 112 12.15 -15.38 -11.84
C GLN A 112 11.59 -16.33 -12.90
N ASN A 113 11.28 -17.57 -12.53
CA ASN A 113 10.92 -18.63 -13.48
C ASN A 113 9.42 -18.71 -13.79
N SER A 114 8.58 -18.01 -13.02
CA SER A 114 7.13 -18.07 -13.16
C SER A 114 6.53 -16.68 -13.22
N GLU A 115 5.67 -16.50 -14.22
CA GLU A 115 4.77 -15.36 -14.30
C GLU A 115 3.42 -15.66 -13.63
N ASP A 116 3.20 -16.88 -13.13
CA ASP A 116 1.94 -17.34 -12.55
C ASP A 116 1.76 -16.89 -11.09
N TRP A 117 1.79 -15.59 -10.90
CA TRP A 117 1.46 -14.90 -9.66
C TRP A 117 0.90 -13.51 -9.99
N ASN A 118 0.44 -12.74 -9.02
CA ASN A 118 0.05 -11.34 -9.23
C ASN A 118 0.18 -10.50 -7.96
N VAL A 119 0.17 -11.13 -6.78
CA VAL A 119 0.37 -10.45 -5.49
C VAL A 119 1.61 -10.99 -4.80
N LEU A 120 2.50 -10.10 -4.35
CA LEU A 120 3.61 -10.42 -3.47
C LEU A 120 3.38 -9.76 -2.10
N VAL A 121 3.44 -10.55 -1.03
CA VAL A 121 3.33 -10.06 0.36
C VAL A 121 4.68 -10.24 1.04
N THR A 122 5.20 -9.18 1.67
CA THR A 122 6.50 -9.19 2.34
C THR A 122 6.50 -8.27 3.55
N THR A 123 7.64 -8.23 4.26
CA THR A 123 7.84 -7.32 5.40
C THR A 123 8.85 -6.23 5.10
N TYR A 124 8.84 -5.20 5.94
CA TYR A 124 9.81 -4.10 5.89
C TYR A 124 11.26 -4.57 5.92
N GLU A 125 11.57 -5.53 6.81
CA GLU A 125 12.91 -6.08 6.97
C GLU A 125 13.36 -6.84 5.71
N MET A 126 12.43 -7.52 5.05
CA MET A 126 12.72 -8.20 3.79
C MET A 126 12.99 -7.19 2.68
N VAL A 127 12.21 -6.11 2.56
CA VAL A 127 12.46 -5.04 1.59
C VAL A 127 13.84 -4.43 1.77
N ILE A 128 14.25 -4.16 3.02
CA ILE A 128 15.57 -3.60 3.31
C ILE A 128 16.69 -4.60 3.01
N SER A 129 16.56 -5.85 3.46
CA SER A 129 17.64 -6.83 3.33
C SER A 129 17.83 -7.37 1.92
N ASP A 130 16.77 -7.34 1.10
CA ASP A 130 16.72 -7.99 -0.21
C ASP A 130 16.26 -7.04 -1.34
N GLU A 131 16.47 -5.72 -1.17
CA GLU A 131 16.07 -4.66 -2.14
C GLU A 131 16.28 -5.06 -3.60
N GLN A 132 17.48 -5.57 -3.93
CA GLN A 132 17.87 -5.95 -5.29
C GLN A 132 16.95 -7.00 -5.95
N TYR A 133 16.16 -7.75 -5.16
CA TYR A 133 15.23 -8.77 -5.67
C TYR A 133 13.81 -8.23 -5.88
N PHE A 134 13.55 -6.98 -5.46
CA PHE A 134 12.29 -6.28 -5.67
C PHE A 134 12.36 -5.26 -6.81
N ASP A 135 13.49 -5.19 -7.53
CA ASP A 135 13.67 -4.37 -8.73
C ASP A 135 12.86 -4.94 -9.90
N ARG A 136 11.62 -4.45 -10.02
CA ARG A 136 10.68 -4.75 -11.10
C ARG A 136 9.60 -3.68 -11.15
N SER A 137 8.85 -3.67 -12.24
CA SER A 137 7.70 -2.78 -12.43
C SER A 137 6.50 -3.31 -11.63
N TRP A 138 6.08 -2.53 -10.62
CA TRP A 138 4.91 -2.79 -9.80
C TRP A 138 3.76 -1.91 -10.24
N SER A 139 2.63 -2.53 -10.58
CA SER A 139 1.39 -1.79 -10.88
C SER A 139 0.84 -1.12 -9.63
N SER A 140 1.03 -1.74 -8.46
CA SER A 140 0.78 -1.01 -7.22
C SER A 140 1.59 -1.50 -6.02
N LEU A 141 1.84 -0.59 -5.08
CA LEU A 141 2.42 -0.88 -3.78
C LEU A 141 1.43 -0.48 -2.67
N PHE A 142 1.08 -1.42 -1.81
CA PHE A 142 0.32 -1.18 -0.59
C PHE A 142 1.27 -1.30 0.60
N VAL A 143 1.34 -0.27 1.44
CA VAL A 143 2.17 -0.26 2.64
C VAL A 143 1.30 -0.14 3.87
N ASP A 144 1.28 -1.18 4.70
CA ASP A 144 0.48 -1.25 5.92
C ASP A 144 1.26 -0.82 7.15
N GLU A 145 0.63 -0.10 8.06
CA GLU A 145 1.29 0.62 9.16
C GLU A 145 2.36 1.61 8.64
N ALA A 146 1.95 2.44 7.67
CA ALA A 146 2.81 3.39 6.96
C ALA A 146 3.51 4.43 7.85
N HIS A 147 3.15 4.53 9.14
CA HIS A 147 3.92 5.30 10.12
C HIS A 147 5.39 4.85 10.20
N ARG A 148 5.74 3.64 9.74
CA ARG A 148 7.13 3.18 9.57
C ARG A 148 7.94 3.98 8.53
N LEU A 149 7.28 4.70 7.62
CA LEU A 149 7.86 5.50 6.52
C LEU A 149 7.95 7.00 6.83
N LYS A 150 7.78 7.38 8.09
CA LYS A 150 7.69 8.78 8.53
C LYS A 150 8.98 9.61 8.37
N SER A 151 10.11 8.97 8.07
CA SER A 151 11.39 9.66 7.88
C SER A 151 11.88 9.48 6.44
N SER A 152 11.97 10.59 5.71
CA SER A 152 12.52 10.65 4.34
C SER A 152 13.99 10.22 4.28
N LYS A 153 14.68 10.24 5.42
CA LYS A 153 16.08 9.81 5.58
C LYS A 153 16.24 8.33 5.92
N SER A 154 15.14 7.59 6.08
CA SER A 154 15.23 6.17 6.41
C SER A 154 15.60 5.36 5.16
N ILE A 155 16.42 4.33 5.36
CA ILE A 155 16.81 3.39 4.29
C ILE A 155 15.56 2.86 3.57
N LEU A 156 14.55 2.45 4.32
CA LEU A 156 13.29 1.94 3.76
C LEU A 156 12.58 2.97 2.86
N HIS A 157 12.51 4.24 3.25
CA HIS A 157 11.91 5.28 2.44
C HIS A 157 12.68 5.48 1.13
N GLU A 158 14.01 5.53 1.20
CA GLU A 158 14.85 5.65 0.00
C GLU A 158 14.66 4.46 -0.95
N ILE A 159 14.58 3.24 -0.41
CA ILE A 159 14.32 2.02 -1.20
C ILE A 159 12.97 2.12 -1.90
N ILE A 160 11.89 2.38 -1.15
CA ILE A 160 10.53 2.45 -1.72
C ILE A 160 10.43 3.56 -2.77
N ARG A 161 11.09 4.70 -2.55
CA ARG A 161 11.09 5.81 -3.51
C ARG A 161 11.82 5.47 -4.82
N LYS A 162 12.80 4.56 -4.79
CA LYS A 162 13.54 4.10 -5.98
C LYS A 162 12.80 2.99 -6.72
N MET A 163 11.86 2.29 -6.08
CA MET A 163 11.09 1.24 -6.72
C MET A 163 10.24 1.78 -7.88
N SER A 164 10.19 1.03 -8.98
CA SER A 164 9.27 1.32 -10.09
C SER A 164 7.85 0.94 -9.69
N VAL A 165 7.07 1.91 -9.21
CA VAL A 165 5.69 1.73 -8.74
C VAL A 165 4.79 2.72 -9.47
N GLU A 166 3.74 2.23 -10.14
CA GLU A 166 2.76 3.06 -10.84
C GLU A 166 1.76 3.74 -9.89
N PHE A 167 1.32 3.01 -8.85
CA PHE A 167 0.30 3.48 -7.91
C PHE A 167 0.62 3.04 -6.48
N MET A 168 0.65 3.97 -5.52
CA MET A 168 0.99 3.67 -4.13
C MET A 168 -0.14 4.01 -3.16
N VAL A 169 -0.45 3.08 -2.24
CA VAL A 169 -1.43 3.28 -1.18
C VAL A 169 -0.77 3.03 0.17
N LEU A 170 -0.82 4.04 1.03
CA LEU A 170 -0.33 3.97 2.40
C LEU A 170 -1.52 3.72 3.33
N ILE A 171 -1.43 2.71 4.17
CA ILE A 171 -2.47 2.32 5.11
C ILE A 171 -1.96 2.57 6.52
N THR A 172 -2.72 3.32 7.31
CA THR A 172 -2.34 3.61 8.69
C THR A 172 -3.58 3.88 9.55
N GLY A 173 -3.60 3.37 10.77
CA GLY A 173 -4.62 3.75 11.77
C GLY A 173 -4.29 5.06 12.49
N THR A 174 -3.09 5.59 12.29
CA THR A 174 -2.54 6.77 12.97
C THR A 174 -1.88 7.67 11.93
N PRO A 175 -2.68 8.39 11.10
CA PRO A 175 -2.20 9.08 9.90
C PRO A 175 -1.00 9.98 10.11
N VAL A 176 -1.00 10.79 11.17
CA VAL A 176 0.12 11.69 11.51
C VAL A 176 0.03 11.98 13.01
N GLN A 177 1.04 11.59 13.79
CA GLN A 177 1.03 11.85 15.22
C GLN A 177 1.93 13.02 15.65
N ASN A 178 3.03 13.36 14.94
CA ASN A 178 4.07 14.17 15.59
C ASN A 178 4.72 15.33 14.80
N ASN A 179 4.69 15.41 13.47
CA ASN A 179 5.29 16.56 12.75
C ASN A 179 4.85 16.64 11.28
N ILE A 180 4.73 17.86 10.74
CA ILE A 180 4.51 18.16 9.30
C ILE A 180 5.58 17.50 8.42
N ASN A 181 6.82 17.38 8.91
CA ASN A 181 7.86 16.62 8.21
C ASN A 181 7.46 15.15 7.97
N GLU A 182 6.82 14.50 8.94
CA GLU A 182 6.37 13.11 8.79
C GLU A 182 5.29 13.00 7.72
N LEU A 183 4.33 13.94 7.72
CA LEU A 183 3.30 14.02 6.69
C LEU A 183 3.93 14.24 5.31
N TYR A 184 4.86 15.19 5.18
CA TYR A 184 5.50 15.48 3.89
C TYR A 184 6.30 14.29 3.36
N SER A 185 6.98 13.55 4.24
CA SER A 185 7.64 12.30 3.90
C SER A 185 6.65 11.31 3.26
N LEU A 186 5.48 11.08 3.86
CA LEU A 186 4.47 10.19 3.27
C LEU A 186 3.91 10.73 1.94
N LEU A 187 3.65 12.03 1.86
CA LEU A 187 3.14 12.69 0.64
C LEU A 187 4.12 12.56 -0.53
N SER A 188 5.42 12.68 -0.26
CA SER A 188 6.48 12.53 -1.26
C SER A 188 6.59 11.11 -1.86
N LEU A 189 6.03 10.10 -1.21
CA LEU A 189 5.98 8.72 -1.71
C LEU A 189 4.75 8.45 -2.59
N ILE A 190 3.61 9.06 -2.27
CA ILE A 190 2.36 8.85 -3.02
C ILE A 190 2.30 9.68 -4.31
N ASP A 191 2.97 10.83 -4.36
CA ASP A 191 3.03 11.69 -5.55
C ASP A 191 4.35 12.47 -5.58
N VAL A 192 5.37 11.85 -6.20
CA VAL A 192 6.72 12.41 -6.31
C VAL A 192 6.76 13.70 -7.12
N ASN A 193 5.85 13.85 -8.10
CA ASN A 193 5.81 15.02 -8.98
C ASN A 193 5.26 16.24 -8.25
N ARG A 194 4.27 16.04 -7.38
CA ARG A 194 3.66 17.11 -6.61
C ARG A 194 4.40 17.43 -5.31
N PHE A 195 5.06 16.44 -4.71
CA PHE A 195 5.75 16.59 -3.42
C PHE A 195 7.22 16.20 -3.54
N SER A 196 7.99 17.09 -4.18
CA SER A 196 9.44 16.92 -4.32
C SER A 196 10.16 17.10 -2.98
N LEU A 197 11.04 16.18 -2.62
CA LEU A 197 11.86 16.32 -1.40
C LEU A 197 12.72 17.60 -1.36
N LEU A 198 12.96 18.25 -2.50
CA LEU A 198 13.64 19.54 -2.58
C LEU A 198 12.82 20.67 -1.94
N GLU A 199 11.49 20.57 -1.98
CA GLU A 199 10.53 21.57 -1.49
C GLU A 199 10.08 21.28 -0.05
N GLU A 200 10.59 20.22 0.59
CA GLU A 200 10.20 19.83 1.96
C GLU A 200 10.35 21.01 2.93
N LYS A 201 11.46 21.74 2.87
CA LYS A 201 11.73 22.87 3.77
C LYS A 201 10.74 24.02 3.58
N GLU A 202 10.40 24.33 2.33
CA GLU A 202 9.46 25.41 2.00
C GLU A 202 8.04 25.03 2.46
N PHE A 203 7.61 23.81 2.17
CA PHE A 203 6.33 23.29 2.62
C PHE A 203 6.23 23.32 4.15
N VAL A 204 7.24 22.79 4.85
CA VAL A 204 7.26 22.78 6.31
C VAL A 204 7.25 24.21 6.85
N ALA A 205 8.04 25.13 6.31
CA ALA A 205 8.03 26.53 6.74
C ALA A 205 6.66 27.19 6.58
N LYS A 206 5.97 26.92 5.46
CA LYS A 206 4.66 27.47 5.14
C LYS A 206 3.56 26.98 6.10
N TYR A 207 3.56 25.70 6.45
CA TYR A 207 2.46 25.08 7.19
C TYR A 207 2.75 24.85 8.68
N ARG A 208 3.99 25.04 9.15
CA ARG A 208 4.35 24.87 10.57
C ARG A 208 3.72 25.92 11.48
N ASN A 209 3.50 27.14 10.98
CA ASN A 209 3.00 28.26 11.78
C ASN A 209 1.48 28.46 11.71
N THR A 210 0.74 27.62 10.98
CA THR A 210 -0.72 27.75 10.86
C THR A 210 -1.49 27.20 12.08
N TYR A 211 -0.80 26.63 13.08
CA TYR A 211 -1.41 26.11 14.32
C TYR A 211 -1.03 26.87 15.60
N ASP A 212 -0.01 27.75 15.57
CA ASP A 212 0.35 28.62 16.73
C ASP A 212 -0.48 29.91 16.79
N SER A 213 -1.42 30.10 15.87
CA SER A 213 -2.38 31.22 15.86
C SER A 213 -3.75 30.81 16.42
N LYS A 214 -3.75 30.09 17.55
CA LYS A 214 -4.88 30.12 18.51
C LYS A 214 -4.52 30.98 19.72
N ASN A 215 -4.18 32.24 19.46
CA ASN A 215 -4.57 33.32 20.36
C ASN A 215 -6.04 33.62 20.06
N PHE A 216 -6.95 32.88 20.69
CA PHE A 216 -8.28 33.40 20.93
C PHE A 216 -8.18 34.23 22.20
N ALA A 217 -8.40 35.53 22.01
CA ALA A 217 -8.64 36.51 23.06
C ALA A 217 -9.77 36.09 24.00
#